data_AF-A0A3E5ERD6-F1
#
_entry.id   AF-A0A3E5ERD6-F1
#
_cell.length_a   1.000
_cell.length_b   1.000
_cell.length_c   1.000
_cell.angle_alpha   90.00
_cell.angle_beta   90.00
_cell.angle_gamma   90.00
#
_symmetry.space_group_name_H-M   'P 1'
#
loop_
_entity.id
_entity.type
_entity.pdbx_description
1 polymer ?
#
loop_
_entity_poly.entity_id
_entity_poly.type
_entity_poly.pdbx_seq_one_letter_code
_entity_poly.pdbx_strand_id
1 'polypeptide(L)'
;MEKAEKEAQEARQAVKTQQQAVDQAQNELNLVQASQEEKQKNYDYAFAKVKALGGNTSATAESAATHQTQAEAALAQAKAEKIAAENEVNQKQTLLNQAQVESDAADENVKVKENALEKAENALKQLEAETNSSIVKKRADVDEKQNALDIAEKELEEKNVSISDAVEQKNKAEQALEEQEAELSVLQRELAAQTEDAAAAQIEVDKKQAAYDEIKAMIMQLLHAQADYNQKQQEEVTAKTEYKNAQNIVNTLEAALADAKDTQAEAQSKEERAKALSYDAAFLNQITDPDFTYLNDEISKVKDAQSREALLQKAYDAAKQKAAESEEAYGQAKLENVRTLAELAVAQTTYDKYLAEQKAQEAAAQAKADEESRKETEKIRQVFEQKDAADKYDNSKISQKAMSVKTGDKANAGGMLAVAGVAGMIAALAQKIKRREQD
;
A
#
# COMPACT_ATOMS: atom_id res chain seq x y z
N MET A 1 -62.83 24.59 50.19
CA MET A 1 -63.77 25.58 49.63
C MET A 1 -65.20 25.09 49.84
N GLU A 2 -65.61 23.95 49.25
CA GLU A 2 -66.96 23.37 49.41
C GLU A 2 -67.44 23.27 50.88
N LYS A 3 -66.57 22.83 51.80
CA LYS A 3 -66.88 22.79 53.24
C LYS A 3 -67.19 24.18 53.82
N ALA A 4 -66.40 25.20 53.47
CA ALA A 4 -66.60 26.56 53.96
C ALA A 4 -67.86 27.22 53.36
N GLU A 5 -68.17 26.91 52.10
CA GLU A 5 -69.39 27.37 51.43
C GLU A 5 -70.62 26.79 52.12
N LYS A 6 -70.61 25.48 52.39
CA LYS A 6 -71.67 24.81 53.13
C LYS A 6 -71.87 25.40 54.52
N GLU A 7 -70.79 25.62 55.27
CA GLU A 7 -70.86 26.21 56.61
C GLU A 7 -71.40 27.65 56.60
N ALA A 8 -71.07 28.46 55.59
CA ALA A 8 -71.61 29.82 55.44
C ALA A 8 -73.12 29.80 55.09
N GLN A 9 -73.55 28.86 54.23
CA GLN A 9 -74.96 28.67 53.91
C GLN A 9 -75.78 28.22 55.14
N GLU A 10 -75.26 27.27 55.92
CA GLU A 10 -75.87 26.81 57.17
C GLU A 10 -75.99 27.95 58.19
N ALA A 11 -74.96 28.79 58.34
CA ALA A 11 -75.01 29.96 59.22
C ALA A 11 -76.07 30.98 58.78
N ARG A 12 -76.20 31.25 57.47
CA ARG A 12 -77.25 32.14 56.93
C ARG A 12 -78.66 31.60 57.18
N GLN A 13 -78.83 30.28 57.12
CA GLN A 13 -80.11 29.65 57.47
C GLN A 13 -80.42 29.79 58.97
N ALA A 14 -79.42 29.63 59.84
CA ALA A 14 -79.58 29.79 61.28
C ALA A 14 -80.03 31.21 61.66
N VAL A 15 -79.46 32.25 61.04
CA VAL A 15 -79.93 33.65 61.21
C VAL A 15 -81.39 33.80 60.85
N LYS A 16 -81.82 33.24 59.71
CA LYS A 16 -83.22 33.30 59.28
C LYS A 16 -84.17 32.66 60.30
N THR A 17 -83.78 31.51 60.87
CA THR A 17 -84.55 30.85 61.93
C THR A 17 -84.61 31.70 63.20
N GLN A 18 -83.49 32.30 63.59
CA GLN A 18 -83.43 33.09 64.82
C GLN A 18 -84.18 34.42 64.70
N GLN A 19 -84.15 35.06 63.53
CA GLN A 19 -84.97 36.24 63.25
C GLN A 19 -86.47 35.92 63.36
N GLN A 20 -86.90 34.76 62.87
CA GLN A 20 -88.27 34.30 63.05
C GLN A 20 -88.64 34.10 64.52
N ALA A 21 -87.70 33.61 65.35
CA ALA A 21 -87.91 33.46 66.78
C ALA A 21 -88.04 34.81 67.49
N VAL A 22 -87.24 35.82 67.09
CA VAL A 22 -87.37 37.20 67.57
C VAL A 22 -88.74 37.77 67.21
N ASP A 23 -89.16 37.63 65.94
CA ASP A 23 -90.45 38.13 65.47
C ASP A 23 -91.62 37.46 66.22
N GLN A 24 -91.53 36.15 66.49
CA GLN A 24 -92.50 35.41 67.28
C GLN A 24 -92.54 35.87 68.73
N ALA A 25 -91.39 35.97 69.40
CA ALA A 25 -91.30 36.43 70.79
C ALA A 25 -91.82 37.86 70.96
N GLN A 26 -91.56 38.74 69.98
CA GLN A 26 -92.08 40.10 69.96
C GLN A 26 -93.61 40.12 69.81
N ASN A 27 -94.16 39.29 68.92
CA ASN A 27 -95.61 39.18 68.76
C ASN A 27 -96.29 38.66 70.03
N GLU A 28 -95.73 37.64 70.67
CA GLU A 28 -96.25 37.11 71.94
C GLU A 28 -96.20 38.15 73.06
N LEU A 29 -95.09 38.90 73.16
CA LEU A 29 -94.96 40.00 74.12
C LEU A 29 -96.05 41.06 73.93
N ASN A 30 -96.29 41.47 72.68
CA ASN A 30 -97.32 42.46 72.35
C ASN A 30 -98.73 41.97 72.77
N LEU A 31 -99.03 40.67 72.59
CA LEU A 31 -100.30 40.07 72.99
C LEU A 31 -100.49 40.05 74.51
N VAL A 32 -99.46 39.64 75.27
CA VAL A 32 -99.55 39.59 76.74
C VAL A 32 -99.57 40.99 77.36
N GLN A 33 -98.91 41.97 76.75
CA GLN A 33 -99.02 43.39 77.15
C GLN A 33 -100.45 43.91 76.98
N ALA A 34 -101.10 43.62 75.84
CA ALA A 34 -102.50 43.99 75.63
C ALA A 34 -103.44 43.32 76.65
N SER A 35 -103.20 42.05 76.99
CA SER A 35 -103.97 41.35 78.02
C SER A 35 -103.72 41.92 79.43
N GLN A 36 -102.47 42.24 79.76
CA GLN A 36 -102.11 42.89 81.03
C GLN A 36 -102.84 44.23 81.18
N GLU A 37 -102.91 45.06 80.14
CA GLU A 37 -103.67 46.31 80.16
C GLU A 37 -105.17 46.09 80.46
N GLU A 38 -105.76 45.03 79.91
CA GLU A 38 -107.15 44.65 80.18
C GLU A 38 -107.35 44.15 81.63
N LYS A 39 -106.44 43.32 82.12
CA LYS A 39 -106.45 42.82 83.52
C LYS A 39 -106.23 43.94 84.52
N GLN A 40 -105.40 44.93 84.20
CA GLN A 40 -105.21 46.15 84.99
C GLN A 40 -106.52 46.94 85.08
N LYS A 41 -107.22 47.15 83.95
CA LYS A 41 -108.55 47.81 83.93
C LYS A 41 -109.58 47.06 84.78
N ASN A 42 -109.60 45.72 84.72
CA ASN A 42 -110.51 44.90 85.53
C ASN A 42 -110.21 44.99 87.03
N TYR A 43 -108.93 45.01 87.41
CA TYR A 43 -108.51 45.26 88.78
C TYR A 43 -108.96 46.65 89.26
N ASP A 44 -108.73 47.69 88.47
CA ASP A 44 -109.13 49.06 88.82
C ASP A 44 -110.65 49.19 88.97
N TYR A 45 -111.42 48.53 88.10
CA TYR A 45 -112.88 48.45 88.18
C TYR A 45 -113.36 47.70 89.44
N ALA A 46 -112.80 46.53 89.74
CA ALA A 46 -113.15 45.75 90.94
C ALA A 46 -112.78 46.52 92.22
N PHE A 47 -111.64 47.21 92.23
CA PHE A 47 -111.20 48.05 93.33
C PHE A 47 -112.17 49.22 93.59
N ALA A 48 -112.61 49.89 92.53
CA ALA A 48 -113.61 50.96 92.62
C ALA A 48 -114.95 50.44 93.18
N LYS A 49 -115.39 49.24 92.79
CA LYS A 49 -116.64 48.62 93.25
C LYS A 49 -116.58 48.25 94.74
N VAL A 50 -115.47 47.69 95.23
CA VAL A 50 -115.25 47.45 96.67
C VAL A 50 -115.27 48.76 97.44
N LYS A 51 -114.58 49.80 96.95
CA LYS A 51 -114.54 51.13 97.58
C LYS A 51 -115.94 51.76 97.71
N ALA A 52 -116.83 51.55 96.74
CA ALA A 52 -118.20 52.07 96.74
C ALA A 52 -119.14 51.39 97.76
N LEU A 53 -118.84 50.15 98.18
CA LEU A 53 -119.65 49.40 99.16
C LEU A 53 -119.40 49.84 100.61
N GLY A 54 -118.26 50.48 100.91
CA GLY A 54 -117.91 50.99 102.24
C GLY A 54 -118.73 52.18 102.75
N GLY A 55 -119.84 52.53 102.10
CA GLY A 55 -120.65 53.72 102.42
C GLY A 55 -122.18 53.57 102.33
N ASN A 56 -122.74 52.36 102.18
CA ASN A 56 -124.20 52.18 102.06
C ASN A 56 -124.81 51.58 103.34
N THR A 57 -125.44 52.42 104.16
CA THR A 57 -126.03 52.09 105.48
C THR A 57 -127.51 51.67 105.45
N SER A 58 -128.03 51.11 104.34
CA SER A 58 -129.47 50.78 104.22
C SER A 58 -129.83 49.32 103.91
N ALA A 59 -128.86 48.40 103.92
CA ALA A 59 -129.10 46.96 103.70
C ALA A 59 -129.15 46.17 105.02
N THR A 60 -130.10 45.25 105.15
CA THR A 60 -130.24 44.32 106.29
C THR A 60 -128.96 43.48 106.46
N ALA A 61 -128.51 43.31 107.71
CA ALA A 61 -127.15 42.89 108.09
C ALA A 61 -126.60 41.63 107.37
N GLU A 62 -127.46 40.73 106.90
CA GLU A 62 -127.06 39.47 106.25
C GLU A 62 -126.79 39.63 104.73
N SER A 63 -127.44 40.59 104.05
CA SER A 63 -127.25 40.83 102.61
C SER A 63 -126.05 41.73 102.30
N ALA A 64 -125.80 42.75 103.12
CA ALA A 64 -124.67 43.67 102.97
C ALA A 64 -123.32 42.95 103.16
N ALA A 65 -123.23 42.09 104.18
CA ALA A 65 -122.03 41.29 104.46
C ALA A 65 -121.73 40.29 103.33
N THR A 66 -122.76 39.69 102.73
CA THR A 66 -122.60 38.79 101.58
C THR A 66 -122.09 39.54 100.34
N HIS A 67 -122.63 40.73 100.05
CA HIS A 67 -122.18 41.56 98.92
C HIS A 67 -120.75 42.09 99.10
N GLN A 68 -120.36 42.47 100.32
CA GLN A 68 -119.00 42.90 100.64
C GLN A 68 -118.01 41.74 100.47
N THR A 69 -118.34 40.55 101.00
CA THR A 69 -117.49 39.35 100.87
C THR A 69 -117.28 38.96 99.40
N GLN A 70 -118.32 39.03 98.57
CA GLN A 70 -118.22 38.75 97.13
C GLN A 70 -117.37 39.79 96.38
N ALA A 71 -117.49 41.07 96.72
CA ALA A 71 -116.71 42.13 96.08
C ALA A 71 -115.21 42.06 96.48
N GLU A 72 -114.92 41.78 97.75
CA GLU A 72 -113.56 41.57 98.24
C GLU A 72 -112.92 40.31 97.62
N ALA A 73 -113.69 39.22 97.43
CA ALA A 73 -113.24 38.03 96.70
C ALA A 73 -112.93 38.34 95.22
N ALA A 74 -113.79 39.11 94.54
CA ALA A 74 -113.58 39.53 93.15
C ALA A 74 -112.34 40.44 93.00
N LEU A 75 -112.08 41.33 93.95
CA LEU A 75 -110.87 42.16 93.98
C LEU A 75 -109.61 41.32 94.24
N ALA A 76 -109.67 40.36 95.17
CA ALA A 76 -108.57 39.45 95.44
C ALA A 76 -108.23 38.62 94.19
N GLN A 77 -109.23 38.13 93.47
CA GLN A 77 -109.06 37.45 92.19
C GLN A 77 -108.45 38.38 91.13
N ALA A 78 -108.99 39.59 90.94
CA ALA A 78 -108.46 40.53 89.97
C ALA A 78 -107.02 40.97 90.28
N LYS A 79 -106.65 41.07 91.57
CA LYS A 79 -105.27 41.34 92.00
C LYS A 79 -104.33 40.18 91.67
N ALA A 80 -104.78 38.94 91.89
CA ALA A 80 -104.01 37.75 91.52
C ALA A 80 -103.82 37.66 90.00
N GLU A 81 -104.87 37.93 89.22
CA GLU A 81 -104.80 37.97 87.75
C GLU A 81 -103.89 39.08 87.23
N LYS A 82 -103.91 40.26 87.84
CA LYS A 82 -102.97 41.35 87.52
C LYS A 82 -101.51 40.93 87.76
N ILE A 83 -101.20 40.39 88.94
CA ILE A 83 -99.84 39.96 89.28
C ILE A 83 -99.38 38.83 88.34
N ALA A 84 -100.28 37.91 87.99
CA ALA A 84 -99.99 36.86 87.02
C ALA A 84 -99.65 37.44 85.64
N ALA A 85 -100.42 38.43 85.15
CA ALA A 85 -100.16 39.08 83.88
C ALA A 85 -98.87 39.93 83.88
N GLU A 86 -98.56 40.64 84.98
CA GLU A 86 -97.29 41.36 85.16
C GLU A 86 -96.09 40.40 85.11
N ASN A 87 -96.21 39.23 85.77
CA ASN A 87 -95.19 38.20 85.72
C ASN A 87 -95.05 37.60 84.31
N GLU A 88 -96.15 37.40 83.59
CA GLU A 88 -96.15 36.87 82.22
C GLU A 88 -95.48 37.84 81.24
N VAL A 89 -95.74 39.15 81.35
CA VAL A 89 -95.05 40.19 80.55
C VAL A 89 -93.54 40.17 80.83
N ASN A 90 -93.12 40.10 82.10
CA ASN A 90 -91.71 40.02 82.46
C ASN A 90 -91.02 38.76 81.90
N GLN A 91 -91.72 37.62 81.90
CA GLN A 91 -91.23 36.38 81.29
C GLN A 91 -91.09 36.50 79.77
N LYS A 92 -92.11 37.03 79.07
CA LYS A 92 -92.05 37.22 77.62
C LYS A 92 -91.01 38.25 77.20
N GLN A 93 -90.79 39.31 77.99
CA GLN A 93 -89.71 40.27 77.76
C GLN A 93 -88.33 39.61 77.90
N THR A 94 -88.16 38.72 78.87
CA THR A 94 -86.91 37.96 79.04
C THR A 94 -86.65 37.05 77.83
N LEU A 95 -87.69 36.37 77.34
CA LEU A 95 -87.60 35.51 76.15
C LEU A 95 -87.28 36.31 74.88
N LEU A 96 -87.85 37.50 74.71
CA LEU A 96 -87.50 38.39 73.59
C LEU A 96 -86.03 38.82 73.64
N ASN A 97 -85.56 39.26 74.82
CA ASN A 97 -84.15 39.66 74.99
C ASN A 97 -83.20 38.48 74.70
N GLN A 98 -83.57 37.27 75.13
CA GLN A 98 -82.80 36.06 74.84
C GLN A 98 -82.78 35.75 73.33
N ALA A 99 -83.94 35.82 72.67
CA ALA A 99 -84.04 35.60 71.23
C ALA A 99 -83.19 36.61 70.43
N GLN A 100 -83.12 37.87 70.87
CA GLN A 100 -82.29 38.92 70.27
C GLN A 100 -80.79 38.63 70.44
N VAL A 101 -80.34 38.27 71.65
CA VAL A 101 -78.93 37.89 71.89
C VAL A 101 -78.52 36.71 71.02
N GLU A 102 -79.38 35.71 70.91
CA GLU A 102 -79.15 34.55 70.04
C GLU A 102 -79.13 34.95 68.55
N SER A 103 -79.95 35.93 68.13
CA SER A 103 -79.95 36.48 66.77
C SER A 103 -78.65 37.21 66.45
N ASP A 104 -78.20 38.09 67.35
CA ASP A 104 -76.95 38.82 67.22
C ASP A 104 -75.75 37.85 67.15
N ALA A 105 -75.78 36.77 67.95
CA ALA A 105 -74.77 35.72 67.91
C ALA A 105 -74.78 34.93 66.58
N ALA A 106 -75.97 34.67 66.01
CA ALA A 106 -76.10 34.02 64.71
C ALA A 106 -75.56 34.92 63.58
N ASP A 107 -75.84 36.24 63.62
CA ASP A 107 -75.33 37.21 62.66
C ASP A 107 -73.80 37.31 62.71
N GLU A 108 -73.22 37.34 63.91
CA GLU A 108 -71.76 37.35 64.06
C GLU A 108 -71.13 36.05 63.53
N ASN A 109 -71.78 34.91 63.73
CA ASN A 109 -71.33 33.63 63.16
C ASN A 109 -71.36 33.63 61.63
N VAL A 110 -72.36 34.26 60.99
CA VAL A 110 -72.38 34.43 59.51
C VAL A 110 -71.15 35.21 59.05
N LYS A 111 -70.83 36.35 59.68
CA LYS A 111 -69.65 37.13 59.31
C LYS A 111 -68.37 36.31 59.42
N VAL A 112 -68.22 35.51 60.47
CA VAL A 112 -67.06 34.64 60.64
C VAL A 112 -66.97 33.59 59.51
N LYS A 113 -68.10 32.96 59.16
CA LYS A 113 -68.14 31.94 58.11
C LYS A 113 -67.94 32.51 56.70
N GLU A 114 -68.48 33.69 56.41
CA GLU A 114 -68.27 34.38 55.13
C GLU A 114 -66.80 34.79 54.95
N ASN A 115 -66.17 35.33 55.99
CA ASN A 115 -64.73 35.62 55.97
C ASN A 115 -63.88 34.35 55.77
N ALA A 116 -64.30 33.22 56.37
CA ALA A 116 -63.62 31.94 56.17
C ALA A 116 -63.79 31.41 54.74
N LEU A 117 -64.96 31.61 54.13
CA LEU A 117 -65.23 31.27 52.74
C LEU A 117 -64.36 32.11 51.79
N GLU A 118 -64.32 33.43 51.97
CA GLU A 118 -63.50 34.33 51.14
C GLU A 118 -62.01 33.94 51.19
N LYS A 119 -61.49 33.64 52.39
CA LYS A 119 -60.12 33.12 52.55
C LYS A 119 -59.90 31.81 51.81
N ALA A 120 -60.88 30.90 51.85
CA ALA A 120 -60.79 29.62 51.15
C ALA A 120 -60.85 29.77 49.62
N GLU A 121 -61.67 30.70 49.11
CA GLU A 121 -61.75 31.02 47.68
C GLU A 121 -60.45 31.65 47.16
N ASN A 122 -59.89 32.61 47.91
CA ASN A 122 -58.63 33.25 47.54
C ASN A 122 -57.45 32.25 47.56
N ALA A 123 -57.41 31.36 48.55
CA ALA A 123 -56.42 30.28 48.59
C ALA A 123 -56.54 29.32 47.38
N LEU A 124 -57.78 28.98 46.98
CA LEU A 124 -58.01 28.14 45.80
C LEU A 124 -57.51 28.83 44.52
N LYS A 125 -57.89 30.10 44.30
CA LYS A 125 -57.43 30.88 43.13
C LYS A 125 -55.91 30.97 43.06
N GLN A 126 -55.24 31.15 44.20
CA GLN A 126 -53.78 31.18 44.26
C GLN A 126 -53.18 29.83 43.89
N LEU A 127 -53.68 28.73 44.47
CA LEU A 127 -53.23 27.37 44.14
C LEU A 127 -53.43 27.02 42.66
N GLU A 128 -54.56 27.42 42.07
CA GLU A 128 -54.83 27.24 40.64
C GLU A 128 -53.83 28.01 39.77
N ALA A 129 -53.53 29.26 40.12
CA ALA A 129 -52.55 30.08 39.41
C ALA A 129 -51.13 29.51 39.52
N GLU A 130 -50.71 29.10 40.72
CA GLU A 130 -49.40 28.49 40.97
C GLU A 130 -49.27 27.14 40.23
N THR A 131 -50.31 26.31 40.26
CA THR A 131 -50.36 25.02 39.56
C THR A 131 -50.28 25.23 38.04
N ASN A 132 -51.07 26.13 37.48
CA ASN A 132 -51.03 26.45 36.05
C ASN A 132 -49.65 26.99 35.64
N SER A 133 -49.06 27.88 36.44
CA SER A 133 -47.70 28.38 36.19
C SER A 133 -46.68 27.25 36.19
N SER A 134 -46.76 26.32 37.17
CA SER A 134 -45.87 25.16 37.23
C SER A 134 -46.06 24.22 36.04
N ILE A 135 -47.29 23.99 35.59
CA ILE A 135 -47.59 23.13 34.44
C ILE A 135 -47.00 23.74 33.16
N VAL A 136 -47.19 25.04 32.95
CA VAL A 136 -46.64 25.74 31.77
C VAL A 136 -45.11 25.65 31.74
N LYS A 137 -44.44 25.90 32.88
CA LYS A 137 -42.98 25.78 32.98
C LYS A 137 -42.50 24.35 32.70
N LYS A 138 -43.17 23.33 33.24
CA LYS A 138 -42.80 21.93 33.01
C LYS A 138 -43.01 21.51 31.56
N ARG A 139 -44.08 22.00 30.89
CA ARG A 139 -44.30 21.74 29.46
C ARG A 139 -43.18 22.35 28.62
N ALA A 140 -42.83 23.60 28.89
CA ALA A 140 -41.71 24.24 28.19
C ALA A 140 -40.38 23.49 28.38
N ASP A 141 -40.06 23.03 29.60
CA ASP A 141 -38.86 22.22 29.88
C ASP A 141 -38.88 20.86 29.17
N VAL A 142 -40.05 20.21 29.07
CA VAL A 142 -40.19 18.96 28.30
C VAL A 142 -40.01 19.22 26.80
N ASP A 143 -40.63 20.26 26.25
CA ASP A 143 -40.51 20.61 24.84
C ASP A 143 -39.04 20.95 24.47
N GLU A 144 -38.34 21.70 25.32
CA GLU A 144 -36.93 22.04 25.14
C GLU A 144 -36.04 20.78 25.18
N LYS A 145 -36.28 19.87 26.12
CA LYS A 145 -35.55 18.59 26.20
C LYS A 145 -35.85 17.66 25.03
N GLN A 146 -37.08 17.63 24.54
CA GLN A 146 -37.42 16.83 23.36
C GLN A 146 -36.69 17.36 22.12
N ASN A 147 -36.67 18.68 21.91
CA ASN A 147 -35.91 19.28 20.81
C ASN A 147 -34.40 18.98 20.92
N ALA A 148 -33.84 19.02 22.12
CA ALA A 148 -32.44 18.67 22.34
C ALA A 148 -32.15 17.19 22.05
N LEU A 149 -33.08 16.29 22.41
CA LEU A 149 -32.97 14.86 22.10
C LEU A 149 -33.01 14.62 20.59
N ASP A 150 -33.97 15.22 19.87
CA ASP A 150 -34.11 15.07 18.42
C ASP A 150 -32.84 15.53 17.67
N ILE A 151 -32.22 16.63 18.12
CA ILE A 151 -30.94 17.12 17.58
C ILE A 151 -29.82 16.11 17.83
N ALA A 152 -29.72 15.59 19.06
CA ALA A 152 -28.67 14.62 19.42
C ALA A 152 -28.82 13.29 18.66
N GLU A 153 -30.05 12.83 18.43
CA GLU A 153 -30.33 11.63 17.62
C GLU A 153 -29.92 11.84 16.16
N LYS A 154 -30.20 13.01 15.59
CA LYS A 154 -29.78 13.34 14.23
C LYS A 154 -28.26 13.43 14.10
N GLU A 155 -27.57 14.06 15.05
CA GLU A 155 -26.11 14.10 15.07
C GLU A 155 -25.48 12.70 15.21
N LEU A 156 -26.11 11.82 15.99
CA LEU A 156 -25.67 10.45 16.15
C LEU A 156 -25.80 9.67 14.83
N GLU A 157 -26.91 9.83 14.12
CA GLU A 157 -27.13 9.18 12.82
C GLU A 157 -26.11 9.67 11.78
N GLU A 158 -25.87 10.98 11.70
CA GLU A 158 -24.86 11.56 10.80
C GLU A 158 -23.45 11.02 11.10
N LYS A 159 -23.10 10.88 12.39
CA LYS A 159 -21.82 10.28 12.81
C LYS A 159 -21.74 8.79 12.45
N ASN A 160 -22.82 8.04 12.61
CA ASN A 160 -22.85 6.61 12.25
C ASN A 160 -22.64 6.40 10.74
N VAL A 161 -23.26 7.24 9.91
CA VAL A 161 -23.03 7.23 8.45
C VAL A 161 -21.56 7.53 8.14
N SER A 162 -20.99 8.57 8.74
CA SER A 162 -19.58 8.93 8.53
C SER A 162 -18.61 7.82 8.98
N ILE A 163 -18.91 7.12 10.07
CA ILE A 163 -18.12 5.96 10.52
C ILE A 163 -18.23 4.82 9.52
N SER A 164 -19.42 4.53 9.00
CA SER A 164 -19.62 3.50 7.99
C SER A 164 -18.81 3.79 6.72
N ASP A 165 -18.86 5.03 6.23
CA ASP A 165 -18.09 5.45 5.05
C ASP A 165 -16.58 5.31 5.31
N ALA A 166 -16.10 5.71 6.49
CA ALA A 166 -14.69 5.59 6.86
C ALA A 166 -14.22 4.12 6.92
N VAL A 167 -15.07 3.21 7.44
CA VAL A 167 -14.79 1.77 7.46
C VAL A 167 -14.73 1.20 6.04
N GLU A 168 -15.64 1.59 5.15
CA GLU A 168 -15.62 1.14 3.76
C GLU A 168 -14.35 1.61 3.03
N GLN A 169 -13.95 2.86 3.23
CA GLN A 169 -12.70 3.40 2.67
C GLN A 169 -11.47 2.68 3.21
N LYS A 170 -11.44 2.38 4.52
CA LYS A 170 -10.36 1.61 5.14
C LYS A 170 -10.24 0.23 4.49
N ASN A 171 -11.35 -0.49 4.32
CA ASN A 171 -11.34 -1.83 3.72
C ASN A 171 -10.87 -1.81 2.26
N LYS A 172 -11.26 -0.79 1.48
CA LYS A 172 -10.75 -0.60 0.10
C LYS A 172 -9.25 -0.34 0.07
N ALA A 173 -8.74 0.46 1.01
CA ALA A 173 -7.32 0.72 1.11
C ALA A 173 -6.52 -0.52 1.54
N GLU A 174 -7.07 -1.35 2.45
CA GLU A 174 -6.45 -2.62 2.86
C GLU A 174 -6.37 -3.62 1.69
N GLN A 175 -7.43 -3.74 0.88
CA GLN A 175 -7.40 -4.59 -0.32
C GLN A 175 -6.37 -4.10 -1.35
N ALA A 176 -6.31 -2.78 -1.60
CA ALA A 176 -5.32 -2.21 -2.52
C ALA A 176 -3.88 -2.42 -2.04
N LEU A 177 -3.65 -2.41 -0.72
CA LEU A 177 -2.34 -2.70 -0.15
C LEU A 177 -1.95 -4.18 -0.34
N GLU A 178 -2.88 -5.11 -0.11
CA GLU A 178 -2.65 -6.54 -0.30
C GLU A 178 -2.34 -6.88 -1.78
N GLU A 179 -3.04 -6.24 -2.73
CA GLU A 179 -2.74 -6.35 -4.16
C GLU A 179 -1.32 -5.84 -4.50
N GLN A 180 -0.92 -4.68 -3.95
CA GLN A 180 0.43 -4.15 -4.16
C GLN A 180 1.52 -5.03 -3.55
N GLU A 181 1.29 -5.63 -2.37
CA GLU A 181 2.23 -6.56 -1.75
C GLU A 181 2.40 -7.84 -2.58
N ALA A 182 1.32 -8.34 -3.17
CA ALA A 182 1.36 -9.48 -4.08
C ALA A 182 2.15 -9.16 -5.37
N GLU A 183 1.89 -8.00 -5.99
CA GLU A 183 2.64 -7.54 -7.17
C GLU A 183 4.13 -7.36 -6.88
N LEU A 184 4.47 -6.77 -5.74
CA LEU A 184 5.86 -6.59 -5.32
C LEU A 184 6.59 -7.93 -5.17
N SER A 185 5.92 -8.93 -4.59
CA SER A 185 6.46 -10.29 -4.45
C SER A 185 6.74 -10.95 -5.80
N VAL A 186 5.85 -10.76 -6.77
CA VAL A 186 6.04 -11.25 -8.16
C VAL A 186 7.24 -10.55 -8.81
N LEU A 187 7.31 -9.22 -8.73
CA LEU A 187 8.41 -8.44 -9.30
C LEU A 187 9.78 -8.80 -8.68
N GLN A 188 9.83 -9.12 -7.39
CA GLN A 188 11.05 -9.57 -6.74
C GLN A 188 11.52 -10.93 -7.28
N ARG A 189 10.60 -11.87 -7.53
CA ARG A 189 10.94 -13.16 -8.15
C ARG A 189 11.39 -12.99 -9.59
N GLU A 190 10.73 -12.12 -10.36
CA GLU A 190 11.10 -11.84 -11.73
C GLU A 190 12.49 -11.18 -11.83
N LEU A 191 12.80 -10.23 -10.93
CA LEU A 191 14.12 -9.63 -10.84
C LEU A 191 15.21 -10.65 -10.49
N ALA A 192 14.93 -11.57 -9.56
CA ALA A 192 15.85 -12.64 -9.21
C ALA A 192 16.12 -13.56 -10.41
N ALA A 193 15.06 -13.98 -11.13
CA ALA A 193 15.19 -14.80 -12.33
C ALA A 193 16.00 -14.08 -13.43
N GLN A 194 15.70 -12.81 -13.72
CA GLN A 194 16.47 -12.02 -14.70
C GLN A 194 17.94 -11.84 -14.30
N THR A 195 18.23 -11.75 -13.00
CA THR A 195 19.62 -11.65 -12.50
C THR A 195 20.37 -12.96 -12.73
N GLU A 196 19.72 -14.11 -12.51
CA GLU A 196 20.30 -15.42 -12.80
C GLU A 196 20.52 -15.63 -14.31
N ASP A 197 19.54 -15.27 -15.13
CA ASP A 197 19.65 -15.34 -16.59
C ASP A 197 20.78 -14.45 -17.13
N ALA A 198 20.92 -13.23 -16.59
CA ALA A 198 22.01 -12.33 -16.96
C ALA A 198 23.38 -12.89 -16.57
N ALA A 199 23.50 -13.52 -15.39
CA ALA A 199 24.73 -14.17 -14.96
C ALA A 199 25.08 -15.37 -15.85
N ALA A 200 24.09 -16.19 -16.22
CA ALA A 200 24.26 -17.31 -17.13
C ALA A 200 24.69 -16.86 -18.54
N ALA A 201 24.06 -15.81 -19.07
CA ALA A 201 24.43 -15.22 -20.35
C ALA A 201 25.87 -14.67 -20.34
N GLN A 202 26.29 -14.02 -19.24
CA GLN A 202 27.66 -13.52 -19.11
C GLN A 202 28.69 -14.65 -19.10
N ILE A 203 28.42 -15.75 -18.38
CA ILE A 203 29.28 -16.94 -18.39
C ILE A 203 29.44 -17.49 -19.82
N GLU A 204 28.36 -17.48 -20.62
CA GLU A 204 28.43 -17.95 -22.00
C GLU A 204 29.24 -17.03 -22.90
N VAL A 205 29.12 -15.71 -22.72
CA VAL A 205 29.95 -14.71 -23.41
C VAL A 205 31.44 -14.93 -23.08
N ASP A 206 31.77 -15.10 -21.81
CA ASP A 206 33.16 -15.29 -21.36
C ASP A 206 33.75 -16.58 -21.94
N LYS A 207 32.97 -17.67 -21.99
CA LYS A 207 33.37 -18.93 -22.64
C LYS A 207 33.64 -18.76 -24.13
N LYS A 208 32.74 -18.07 -24.85
CA LYS A 208 32.89 -17.81 -26.29
C LYS A 208 34.10 -16.92 -26.57
N GLN A 209 34.36 -15.93 -25.71
CA GLN A 209 35.54 -15.07 -25.83
C GLN A 209 36.83 -15.86 -25.61
N ALA A 210 36.89 -16.73 -24.59
CA ALA A 210 38.04 -17.59 -24.36
C ALA A 210 38.32 -18.52 -25.56
N ALA A 211 37.27 -19.14 -26.12
CA ALA A 211 37.41 -19.99 -27.31
C ALA A 211 37.87 -19.20 -28.55
N TYR A 212 37.42 -17.95 -28.71
CA TYR A 212 37.89 -17.07 -29.77
C TYR A 212 39.38 -16.74 -29.64
N ASP A 213 39.83 -16.39 -28.43
CA ASP A 213 41.23 -16.04 -28.17
C ASP A 213 42.16 -17.26 -28.37
N GLU A 214 41.71 -18.46 -28.01
CA GLU A 214 42.43 -19.72 -28.27
C GLU A 214 42.57 -20.01 -29.77
N ILE A 215 41.48 -19.89 -30.54
CA ILE A 215 41.51 -20.04 -32.02
C ILE A 215 42.48 -19.06 -32.64
N LYS A 216 42.42 -17.80 -32.21
CA LYS A 216 43.28 -16.75 -32.72
C LYS A 216 44.76 -17.07 -32.48
N ALA A 217 45.10 -17.58 -31.29
CA ALA A 217 46.46 -18.01 -30.96
C ALA A 217 46.93 -19.16 -31.87
N MET A 218 46.08 -20.18 -32.09
CA MET A 218 46.42 -21.30 -32.97
C MET A 218 46.62 -20.89 -34.43
N ILE A 219 45.74 -20.01 -34.96
CA ILE A 219 45.89 -19.45 -36.31
C ILE A 219 47.21 -18.68 -36.42
N MET A 220 47.55 -17.86 -35.42
CA MET A 220 48.81 -17.12 -35.41
C MET A 220 50.02 -18.07 -35.44
N GLN A 221 50.01 -19.16 -34.66
CA GLN A 221 51.09 -20.16 -34.67
C GLN A 221 51.23 -20.82 -36.05
N LEU A 222 50.12 -21.20 -36.68
CA LEU A 222 50.13 -21.77 -38.03
C LEU A 222 50.72 -20.79 -39.06
N LEU A 223 50.33 -19.52 -38.99
CA LEU A 223 50.85 -18.49 -39.89
C LEU A 223 52.36 -18.25 -39.69
N HIS A 224 52.86 -18.27 -38.45
CA HIS A 224 54.29 -18.14 -38.19
C HIS A 224 55.06 -19.33 -38.76
N ALA A 225 54.62 -20.56 -38.48
CA ALA A 225 55.26 -21.76 -39.03
C ALA A 225 55.26 -21.77 -40.57
N GLN A 226 54.19 -21.26 -41.20
CA GLN A 226 54.12 -21.13 -42.65
C GLN A 226 55.08 -20.08 -43.20
N ALA A 227 55.21 -18.93 -42.53
CA ALA A 227 56.16 -17.89 -42.89
C ALA A 227 57.61 -18.39 -42.76
N ASP A 228 57.94 -19.05 -41.65
CA ASP A 228 59.27 -19.61 -41.38
C ASP A 228 59.65 -20.67 -42.43
N TYR A 229 58.74 -21.59 -42.76
CA TYR A 229 58.96 -22.58 -43.82
C TYR A 229 59.24 -21.91 -45.18
N ASN A 230 58.41 -20.92 -45.57
CA ASN A 230 58.58 -20.22 -46.84
C ASN A 230 59.93 -19.48 -46.90
N GLN A 231 60.35 -18.87 -45.79
CA GLN A 231 61.66 -18.23 -45.69
C GLN A 231 62.79 -19.25 -45.85
N LYS A 232 62.76 -20.36 -45.10
CA LYS A 232 63.79 -21.39 -45.17
C LYS A 232 63.85 -22.12 -46.51
N GLN A 233 62.71 -22.23 -47.21
CA GLN A 233 62.68 -22.72 -48.58
C GLN A 233 63.44 -21.79 -49.54
N GLN A 234 63.27 -20.47 -49.41
CA GLN A 234 64.03 -19.51 -50.22
C GLN A 234 65.53 -19.54 -49.90
N GLU A 235 65.90 -19.68 -48.63
CA GLU A 235 67.29 -19.82 -48.20
C GLU A 235 67.94 -21.08 -48.80
N GLU A 236 67.24 -22.23 -48.81
CA GLU A 236 67.72 -23.46 -49.49
C GLU A 236 67.93 -23.23 -50.99
N VAL A 237 66.97 -22.61 -51.69
CA VAL A 237 67.07 -22.32 -53.13
C VAL A 237 68.28 -21.42 -53.41
N THR A 238 68.52 -20.42 -52.56
CA THR A 238 69.64 -19.50 -52.66
C THR A 238 70.96 -20.24 -52.45
N ALA A 239 71.11 -20.98 -51.36
CA ALA A 239 72.32 -21.76 -51.05
C ALA A 239 72.62 -22.81 -52.14
N LYS A 240 71.59 -23.46 -52.68
CA LYS A 240 71.72 -24.40 -53.81
C LYS A 240 72.28 -23.72 -55.06
N THR A 241 71.84 -22.49 -55.32
CA THR A 241 72.29 -21.70 -56.47
C THR A 241 73.76 -21.27 -56.29
N GLU A 242 74.12 -20.83 -55.09
CA GLU A 242 75.51 -20.48 -54.74
C GLU A 242 76.46 -21.67 -54.85
N TYR A 243 76.08 -22.84 -54.34
CA TYR A 243 76.84 -24.07 -54.48
C TYR A 243 77.07 -24.45 -55.95
N LYS A 244 76.02 -24.41 -56.79
CA LYS A 244 76.16 -24.66 -58.23
C LYS A 244 77.11 -23.68 -58.91
N ASN A 245 77.03 -22.39 -58.54
CA ASN A 245 77.94 -21.37 -59.08
C ASN A 245 79.38 -21.61 -58.65
N ALA A 246 79.62 -21.96 -57.38
CA ALA A 246 80.95 -22.30 -56.88
C ALA A 246 81.53 -23.53 -57.59
N GLN A 247 80.72 -24.57 -57.81
CA GLN A 247 81.11 -25.76 -58.56
C GLN A 247 81.46 -25.44 -60.03
N ASN A 248 80.70 -24.57 -60.69
CA ASN A 248 81.02 -24.12 -62.05
C ASN A 248 82.36 -23.38 -62.12
N ILE A 249 82.68 -22.55 -61.12
CA ILE A 249 83.96 -21.84 -61.03
C ILE A 249 85.10 -22.85 -60.83
N VAL A 250 84.94 -23.84 -59.95
CA VAL A 250 85.93 -24.93 -59.77
C VAL A 250 86.18 -25.64 -61.08
N ASN A 251 85.14 -26.09 -61.79
CA ASN A 251 85.29 -26.79 -63.08
C ASN A 251 85.99 -25.92 -64.13
N THR A 252 85.70 -24.61 -64.16
CA THR A 252 86.33 -23.67 -65.10
C THR A 252 87.82 -23.48 -64.79
N LEU A 253 88.15 -23.30 -63.51
CA LEU A 253 89.54 -23.15 -63.07
C LEU A 253 90.33 -24.45 -63.19
N GLU A 254 89.70 -25.60 -63.00
CA GLU A 254 90.30 -26.92 -63.24
C GLU A 254 90.74 -27.08 -64.69
N ALA A 255 89.87 -26.74 -65.63
CA ALA A 255 90.19 -26.76 -67.06
C ALA A 255 91.31 -25.76 -67.42
N ALA A 256 91.25 -24.53 -66.88
CA ALA A 256 92.28 -23.51 -67.11
C ALA A 256 93.63 -23.88 -66.49
N LEU A 257 93.62 -24.55 -65.33
CA LEU A 257 94.83 -25.07 -64.67
C LEU A 257 95.44 -26.23 -65.46
N ALA A 258 94.63 -27.12 -66.01
CA ALA A 258 95.09 -28.19 -66.90
C ALA A 258 95.79 -27.61 -68.14
N ASP A 259 95.15 -26.64 -68.82
CA ASP A 259 95.74 -25.89 -69.95
C ASP A 259 97.07 -25.20 -69.57
N ALA A 260 97.11 -24.56 -68.40
CA ALA A 260 98.31 -23.90 -67.92
C ALA A 260 99.44 -24.88 -67.59
N LYS A 261 99.11 -26.07 -67.05
CA LYS A 261 100.09 -27.15 -66.80
C LYS A 261 100.64 -27.73 -68.10
N ASP A 262 99.80 -27.94 -69.10
CA ASP A 262 100.25 -28.39 -70.42
C ASP A 262 101.17 -27.34 -71.05
N THR A 263 100.78 -26.05 -71.01
CA THR A 263 101.60 -24.93 -71.48
C THR A 263 102.94 -24.85 -70.73
N GLN A 264 102.94 -25.03 -69.41
CA GLN A 264 104.15 -25.05 -68.59
C GLN A 264 105.04 -26.25 -68.95
N ALA A 265 104.48 -27.43 -69.15
CA ALA A 265 105.23 -28.62 -69.54
C ALA A 265 105.90 -28.45 -70.92
N GLU A 266 105.20 -27.83 -71.88
CA GLU A 266 105.79 -27.43 -73.16
C GLU A 266 106.92 -26.41 -72.99
N ALA A 267 106.72 -25.41 -72.14
CA ALA A 267 107.72 -24.39 -71.83
C ALA A 267 108.97 -25.00 -71.14
N GLN A 268 108.78 -25.93 -70.20
CA GLN A 268 109.85 -26.69 -69.53
C GLN A 268 110.61 -27.59 -70.51
N SER A 269 109.92 -28.24 -71.45
CA SER A 269 110.57 -29.03 -72.52
C SER A 269 111.49 -28.16 -73.39
N LYS A 270 111.10 -26.91 -73.68
CA LYS A 270 111.96 -25.95 -74.37
C LYS A 270 113.13 -25.46 -73.50
N GLU A 271 112.90 -25.21 -72.21
CA GLU A 271 113.95 -24.91 -71.22
C GLU A 271 115.01 -26.01 -71.18
N GLU A 272 114.63 -27.29 -71.09
CA GLU A 272 115.56 -28.42 -71.07
C GLU A 272 116.41 -28.50 -72.35
N ARG A 273 115.84 -28.16 -73.51
CA ARG A 273 116.61 -28.05 -74.77
C ARG A 273 117.57 -26.86 -74.76
N ALA A 274 117.21 -25.76 -74.08
CA ALA A 274 118.04 -24.57 -73.96
C ALA A 274 119.16 -24.70 -72.90
N LYS A 275 119.01 -25.55 -71.87
CA LYS A 275 120.06 -25.86 -70.87
C LYS A 275 121.34 -26.41 -71.49
N ALA A 276 121.25 -27.06 -72.65
CA ALA A 276 122.41 -27.46 -73.45
C ALA A 276 123.23 -26.27 -74.02
N LEU A 277 122.75 -25.03 -73.88
CA LEU A 277 123.30 -23.79 -74.45
C LEU A 277 123.54 -22.66 -73.41
N SER A 278 123.73 -22.96 -72.11
CA SER A 278 123.96 -21.98 -71.01
C SER A 278 122.72 -21.21 -70.50
N TYR A 279 121.64 -21.94 -70.21
CA TYR A 279 120.35 -21.38 -69.76
C TYR A 279 120.33 -20.82 -68.33
N ASP A 280 121.02 -21.42 -67.38
CA ASP A 280 120.83 -21.10 -65.94
C ASP A 280 121.21 -19.64 -65.60
N ALA A 281 122.25 -19.09 -66.25
CA ALA A 281 122.64 -17.69 -66.09
C ALA A 281 121.64 -16.73 -66.78
N ALA A 282 121.07 -17.15 -67.92
CA ALA A 282 120.11 -16.39 -68.72
C ALA A 282 118.70 -16.36 -68.11
N PHE A 283 118.35 -17.37 -67.30
CA PHE A 283 117.10 -17.38 -66.56
C PHE A 283 117.08 -16.32 -65.45
N LEU A 284 118.24 -15.97 -64.89
CA LEU A 284 118.35 -14.98 -63.82
C LEU A 284 118.67 -13.57 -64.36
N ASN A 285 119.45 -13.46 -65.44
CA ASN A 285 119.88 -12.19 -66.03
C ASN A 285 119.60 -12.16 -67.55
N GLN A 286 119.27 -10.99 -68.09
CA GLN A 286 119.04 -10.85 -69.54
C GLN A 286 120.32 -11.16 -70.34
N ILE A 287 120.20 -11.96 -71.39
CA ILE A 287 121.27 -12.19 -72.36
C ILE A 287 121.51 -10.86 -73.12
N THR A 288 122.70 -10.28 -72.98
CA THR A 288 123.09 -9.02 -73.64
C THR A 288 123.91 -9.25 -74.91
N ASP A 289 124.27 -10.50 -75.21
CA ASP A 289 124.97 -10.88 -76.45
C ASP A 289 124.01 -10.70 -77.64
N PRO A 290 124.33 -9.80 -78.60
CA PRO A 290 123.47 -9.50 -79.75
C PRO A 290 122.98 -10.74 -80.50
N ASP A 291 123.84 -11.76 -80.66
CA ASP A 291 123.56 -12.95 -81.48
C ASP A 291 122.56 -13.92 -80.79
N PHE A 292 122.36 -13.80 -79.47
CA PHE A 292 121.53 -14.70 -78.67
C PHE A 292 120.39 -14.00 -77.91
N THR A 293 120.22 -12.68 -78.08
CA THR A 293 119.16 -11.90 -77.43
C THR A 293 117.73 -12.43 -77.68
N TYR A 294 117.49 -13.13 -78.79
CA TYR A 294 116.19 -13.73 -79.13
C TYR A 294 115.71 -14.79 -78.11
N LEU A 295 116.63 -15.42 -77.37
CA LEU A 295 116.31 -16.43 -76.35
C LEU A 295 115.69 -15.82 -75.08
N ASN A 296 115.87 -14.52 -74.83
CA ASN A 296 115.25 -13.83 -73.70
C ASN A 296 113.71 -13.83 -73.77
N ASP A 297 113.14 -13.80 -74.98
CA ASP A 297 111.69 -13.85 -75.20
C ASP A 297 111.13 -15.23 -74.79
N GLU A 298 111.81 -16.32 -75.17
CA GLU A 298 111.41 -17.67 -74.75
C GLU A 298 111.60 -17.89 -73.25
N ILE A 299 112.68 -17.35 -72.64
CA ILE A 299 112.88 -17.39 -71.18
C ILE A 299 111.76 -16.64 -70.43
N SER A 300 111.33 -15.49 -70.96
CA SER A 300 110.21 -14.72 -70.38
C SER A 300 108.90 -15.50 -70.46
N LYS A 301 108.64 -16.17 -71.59
CA LYS A 301 107.47 -17.07 -71.74
C LYS A 301 107.47 -18.22 -70.73
N VAL A 302 108.63 -18.80 -70.40
CA VAL A 302 108.74 -19.84 -69.35
C VAL A 302 108.38 -19.26 -67.97
N LYS A 303 108.91 -18.08 -67.60
CA LYS A 303 108.60 -17.42 -66.32
C LYS A 303 107.12 -17.04 -66.21
N ASP A 304 106.53 -16.54 -67.29
CA ASP A 304 105.12 -16.18 -67.36
C ASP A 304 104.23 -17.43 -67.24
N ALA A 305 104.60 -18.54 -67.89
CA ALA A 305 103.89 -19.81 -67.76
C ALA A 305 103.95 -20.37 -66.33
N GLN A 306 105.12 -20.37 -65.69
CA GLN A 306 105.28 -20.78 -64.28
C GLN A 306 104.45 -19.90 -63.33
N SER A 307 104.46 -18.59 -63.54
CA SER A 307 103.69 -17.65 -62.71
C SER A 307 102.18 -17.81 -62.93
N ARG A 308 101.74 -18.03 -64.17
CA ARG A 308 100.33 -18.27 -64.52
C ARG A 308 99.81 -19.56 -63.89
N GLU A 309 100.57 -20.65 -63.94
CA GLU A 309 100.21 -21.92 -63.31
C GLU A 309 100.08 -21.77 -61.79
N ALA A 310 101.06 -21.14 -61.12
CA ALA A 310 101.02 -20.92 -59.67
C ALA A 310 99.83 -20.06 -59.22
N LEU A 311 99.50 -19.00 -59.98
CA LEU A 311 98.32 -18.16 -59.71
C LEU A 311 97.00 -18.93 -59.91
N LEU A 312 96.90 -19.72 -60.99
CA LEU A 312 95.71 -20.53 -61.26
C LEU A 312 95.54 -21.65 -60.23
N GLN A 313 96.63 -22.28 -59.78
CA GLN A 313 96.59 -23.30 -58.73
C GLN A 313 96.05 -22.70 -57.43
N LYS A 314 96.54 -21.53 -57.01
CA LYS A 314 96.03 -20.81 -55.84
C LYS A 314 94.55 -20.44 -55.99
N ALA A 315 94.14 -19.98 -57.17
CA ALA A 315 92.74 -19.64 -57.46
C ALA A 315 91.84 -20.89 -57.43
N TYR A 316 92.31 -22.01 -57.98
CA TYR A 316 91.61 -23.30 -57.96
C TYR A 316 91.43 -23.81 -56.53
N ASP A 317 92.48 -23.80 -55.71
CA ASP A 317 92.40 -24.26 -54.31
C ASP A 317 91.43 -23.41 -53.48
N ALA A 318 91.45 -22.09 -53.67
CA ALA A 318 90.50 -21.17 -53.03
C ALA A 318 89.04 -21.40 -53.52
N ALA A 319 88.85 -21.65 -54.82
CA ALA A 319 87.54 -21.97 -55.38
C ALA A 319 87.01 -23.30 -54.85
N LYS A 320 87.88 -24.31 -54.69
CA LYS A 320 87.53 -25.61 -54.12
C LYS A 320 87.12 -25.50 -52.65
N GLN A 321 87.84 -24.71 -51.86
CA GLN A 321 87.45 -24.40 -50.49
C GLN A 321 86.07 -23.72 -50.46
N LYS A 322 85.86 -22.68 -51.28
CA LYS A 322 84.57 -21.98 -51.37
C LYS A 322 83.43 -22.90 -51.79
N ALA A 323 83.67 -23.84 -52.71
CA ALA A 323 82.68 -24.84 -53.10
C ALA A 323 82.31 -25.79 -51.95
N ALA A 324 83.29 -26.20 -51.13
CA ALA A 324 83.04 -27.02 -49.94
C ALA A 324 82.24 -26.25 -48.87
N GLU A 325 82.56 -24.98 -48.62
CA GLU A 325 81.81 -24.11 -47.70
C GLU A 325 80.36 -23.89 -48.19
N SER A 326 80.16 -23.67 -49.50
CA SER A 326 78.83 -23.56 -50.10
C SER A 326 78.05 -24.88 -50.07
N GLU A 327 78.73 -26.03 -50.17
CA GLU A 327 78.11 -27.36 -50.02
C GLU A 327 77.58 -27.58 -48.60
N GLU A 328 78.38 -27.23 -47.59
CA GLU A 328 77.98 -27.30 -46.19
C GLU A 328 76.80 -26.36 -45.90
N ALA A 329 76.87 -25.12 -46.38
CA ALA A 329 75.78 -24.14 -46.25
C ALA A 329 74.48 -24.63 -46.91
N TYR A 330 74.55 -25.23 -48.10
CA TYR A 330 73.39 -25.86 -48.73
C TYR A 330 72.85 -27.05 -47.93
N GLY A 331 73.74 -27.89 -47.39
CA GLY A 331 73.36 -29.01 -46.51
C GLY A 331 72.61 -28.56 -45.26
N GLN A 332 73.09 -27.50 -44.61
CA GLN A 332 72.44 -26.89 -43.44
C GLN A 332 71.09 -26.26 -43.81
N ALA A 333 71.03 -25.46 -44.88
CA ALA A 333 69.79 -24.83 -45.35
C ALA A 333 68.71 -25.87 -45.70
N LYS A 334 69.09 -26.99 -46.32
CA LYS A 334 68.18 -28.11 -46.58
C LYS A 334 67.67 -28.76 -45.30
N LEU A 335 68.52 -28.94 -44.29
CA LEU A 335 68.11 -29.52 -43.00
C LEU A 335 67.14 -28.58 -42.27
N GLU A 336 67.39 -27.27 -42.28
CA GLU A 336 66.48 -26.27 -41.71
C GLU A 336 65.15 -26.18 -42.46
N ASN A 337 65.15 -26.32 -43.79
CA ASN A 337 63.91 -26.39 -44.57
C ASN A 337 63.07 -27.63 -44.19
N VAL A 338 63.69 -28.80 -44.08
CA VAL A 338 62.99 -30.03 -43.67
C VAL A 338 62.46 -29.91 -42.24
N ARG A 339 63.22 -29.28 -41.34
CA ARG A 339 62.79 -29.03 -39.96
C ARG A 339 61.57 -28.11 -39.90
N THR A 340 61.61 -26.97 -40.58
CA THR A 340 60.48 -26.02 -40.62
C THR A 340 59.25 -26.60 -41.33
N LEU A 341 59.44 -27.49 -42.31
CA LEU A 341 58.34 -28.26 -42.90
C LEU A 341 57.67 -29.18 -41.88
N ALA A 342 58.45 -29.87 -41.03
CA ALA A 342 57.91 -30.70 -39.97
C ALA A 342 57.17 -29.87 -38.91
N GLU A 343 57.71 -28.72 -38.53
CA GLU A 343 57.08 -27.77 -37.60
C GLU A 343 55.75 -27.22 -38.17
N LEU A 344 55.71 -26.88 -39.47
CA LEU A 344 54.47 -26.50 -40.16
C LEU A 344 53.44 -27.63 -40.16
N ALA A 345 53.84 -28.87 -40.43
CA ALA A 345 52.93 -30.02 -40.41
C ALA A 345 52.34 -30.27 -39.01
N VAL A 346 53.14 -30.08 -37.95
CA VAL A 346 52.67 -30.16 -36.56
C VAL A 346 51.68 -29.04 -36.26
N ALA A 347 51.96 -27.80 -36.68
CA ALA A 347 51.05 -26.66 -36.49
C ALA A 347 49.72 -26.86 -37.22
N GLN A 348 49.75 -27.36 -38.46
CA GLN A 348 48.57 -27.73 -39.25
C GLN A 348 47.74 -28.81 -38.55
N THR A 349 48.39 -29.91 -38.13
CA THR A 349 47.72 -31.02 -37.45
C THR A 349 47.07 -30.56 -36.13
N THR A 350 47.73 -29.68 -35.40
CA THR A 350 47.21 -29.12 -34.15
C THR A 350 45.95 -28.28 -34.39
N TYR A 351 45.98 -27.40 -35.40
CA TYR A 351 44.83 -26.59 -35.79
C TYR A 351 43.65 -27.44 -36.31
N ASP A 352 43.92 -28.43 -37.15
CA ASP A 352 42.89 -29.33 -37.70
C ASP A 352 42.23 -30.17 -36.60
N LYS A 353 43.02 -30.65 -35.64
CA LYS A 353 42.52 -31.38 -34.47
C LYS A 353 41.60 -30.49 -33.64
N TYR A 354 41.99 -29.24 -33.37
CA TYR A 354 41.15 -28.29 -32.65
C TYR A 354 39.82 -28.02 -33.37
N LEU A 355 39.85 -27.82 -34.69
CA LEU A 355 38.62 -27.64 -35.49
C LEU A 355 37.71 -28.87 -35.45
N ALA A 356 38.28 -30.07 -35.48
CA ALA A 356 37.52 -31.32 -35.38
C ALA A 356 36.88 -31.47 -33.98
N GLU A 357 37.61 -31.14 -32.92
CA GLU A 357 37.11 -31.13 -31.55
C GLU A 357 35.99 -30.10 -31.36
N GLN A 358 36.13 -28.89 -31.90
CA GLN A 358 35.06 -27.88 -31.87
C GLN A 358 33.80 -28.33 -32.60
N LYS A 359 33.93 -28.87 -33.82
CA LYS A 359 32.78 -29.43 -34.55
C LYS A 359 32.10 -30.58 -33.79
N ALA A 360 32.88 -31.41 -33.09
CA ALA A 360 32.34 -32.49 -32.26
C ALA A 360 31.60 -31.95 -31.04
N GLN A 361 32.11 -30.89 -30.40
CA GLN A 361 31.43 -30.21 -29.28
C GLN A 361 30.13 -29.54 -29.71
N GLU A 362 30.12 -28.82 -30.84
CA GLU A 362 28.91 -28.21 -31.41
C GLU A 362 27.86 -29.27 -31.75
N ALA A 363 28.26 -30.37 -32.41
CA ALA A 363 27.36 -31.47 -32.72
C ALA A 363 26.80 -32.15 -31.45
N ALA A 364 27.61 -32.30 -30.41
CA ALA A 364 27.18 -32.85 -29.13
C ALA A 364 26.22 -31.90 -28.38
N ALA A 365 26.45 -30.59 -28.44
CA ALA A 365 25.54 -29.59 -27.87
C ALA A 365 24.19 -29.59 -28.60
N GLN A 366 24.20 -29.67 -29.92
CA GLN A 366 22.98 -29.74 -30.72
C GLN A 366 22.19 -31.04 -30.47
N ALA A 367 22.87 -32.18 -30.36
CA ALA A 367 22.25 -33.44 -30.00
C ALA A 367 21.57 -33.40 -28.61
N LYS A 368 22.18 -32.71 -27.63
CA LYS A 368 21.58 -32.50 -26.30
C LYS A 368 20.33 -31.62 -26.35
N ALA A 369 20.37 -30.53 -27.12
CA ALA A 369 19.19 -29.66 -27.31
C ALA A 369 18.05 -30.42 -28.01
N ASP A 370 18.36 -31.25 -29.01
CA ASP A 370 17.39 -32.11 -29.68
C ASP A 370 16.81 -33.18 -28.75
N GLU A 371 17.60 -33.72 -27.81
CA GLU A 371 17.14 -34.71 -26.83
C GLU A 371 16.23 -34.07 -25.75
N GLU A 372 16.54 -32.86 -25.29
CA GLU A 372 15.68 -32.12 -24.36
C GLU A 372 14.34 -31.74 -25.00
N SER A 373 14.34 -31.24 -26.24
CA SER A 373 13.10 -30.93 -26.96
C SER A 373 12.23 -32.18 -27.18
N ARG A 374 12.84 -33.33 -27.46
CA ARG A 374 12.12 -34.62 -27.54
C ARG A 374 11.52 -35.03 -26.20
N LYS A 375 12.26 -34.90 -25.08
CA LYS A 375 11.74 -35.23 -23.75
C LYS A 375 10.58 -34.33 -23.34
N GLU A 376 10.62 -33.05 -23.71
CA GLU A 376 9.52 -32.12 -23.47
C GLU A 376 8.28 -32.45 -24.31
N THR A 377 8.49 -32.77 -25.59
CA THR A 377 7.43 -33.25 -26.49
C THR A 377 6.80 -34.57 -26.00
N GLU A 378 7.62 -35.50 -25.48
CA GLU A 378 7.16 -36.77 -24.92
C GLU A 378 6.35 -36.58 -23.63
N LYS A 379 6.74 -35.64 -22.75
CA LYS A 379 5.96 -35.29 -21.56
C LYS A 379 4.60 -34.71 -21.93
N ILE A 380 4.55 -33.80 -22.92
CA ILE A 380 3.28 -33.24 -23.42
C ILE A 380 2.41 -34.37 -23.96
N ARG A 381 2.98 -35.30 -24.74
CA ARG A 381 2.27 -36.47 -25.25
C ARG A 381 1.71 -37.37 -24.13
N GLN A 382 2.46 -37.64 -23.07
CA GLN A 382 1.99 -38.42 -21.93
C GLN A 382 0.84 -37.73 -21.18
N VAL A 383 0.86 -36.39 -21.06
CA VAL A 383 -0.26 -35.63 -20.47
C VAL A 383 -1.52 -35.76 -21.34
N PHE A 384 -1.38 -35.71 -22.67
CA PHE A 384 -2.51 -35.93 -23.58
C PHE A 384 -3.02 -37.39 -23.54
N GLU A 385 -2.14 -38.39 -23.47
CA GLU A 385 -2.54 -39.80 -23.36
C GLU A 385 -3.21 -40.11 -22.00
N GLN A 386 -2.79 -39.47 -20.90
CA GLN A 386 -3.48 -39.55 -19.61
C GLN A 386 -4.86 -38.88 -19.64
N LYS A 387 -5.01 -37.79 -20.39
CA LYS A 387 -6.30 -37.10 -20.58
C LYS A 387 -7.27 -37.95 -21.42
N ASP A 388 -6.80 -38.57 -22.50
CA ASP A 388 -7.58 -39.52 -23.31
C ASP A 388 -7.96 -40.80 -22.54
N ALA A 389 -7.10 -41.25 -21.60
CA ALA A 389 -7.40 -42.37 -20.71
C ALA A 389 -8.44 -42.01 -19.63
N ALA A 390 -8.44 -40.77 -19.13
CA ALA A 390 -9.46 -40.25 -18.22
C ALA A 390 -10.82 -40.08 -18.92
N ASP A 391 -10.85 -39.57 -20.15
CA ASP A 391 -12.07 -39.39 -20.95
C ASP A 391 -12.72 -40.74 -21.36
N LYS A 392 -11.94 -41.83 -21.44
CA LYS A 392 -12.49 -43.19 -21.64
C LYS A 392 -13.01 -43.85 -20.36
N TYR A 393 -12.66 -43.34 -19.18
CA TYR A 393 -13.13 -43.88 -17.90
C TYR A 393 -14.42 -43.20 -17.41
N ASP A 394 -14.80 -42.06 -17.98
CA ASP A 394 -15.95 -41.26 -17.51
C ASP A 394 -17.16 -41.25 -18.46
N ASN A 395 -17.38 -42.33 -19.22
CA ASN A 395 -18.60 -42.51 -20.02
C ASN A 395 -19.58 -43.53 -19.43
N SER A 396 -19.65 -43.64 -18.10
CA SER A 396 -20.69 -44.45 -17.44
C SER A 396 -21.25 -43.83 -16.17
N LYS A 397 -21.62 -42.54 -16.22
CA LYS A 397 -22.78 -41.94 -15.51
C LYS A 397 -22.62 -40.42 -15.53
N ILE A 398 -23.46 -39.71 -16.29
CA ILE A 398 -24.40 -38.71 -15.77
C ILE A 398 -25.13 -38.07 -16.95
N SER A 399 -26.45 -38.19 -16.87
CA SER A 399 -27.43 -37.59 -17.76
C SER A 399 -27.42 -36.06 -17.67
N GLN A 400 -27.46 -35.43 -18.84
CA GLN A 400 -28.07 -34.13 -19.18
C GLN A 400 -28.27 -33.07 -18.07
N LYS A 401 -27.64 -31.91 -18.23
CA LYS A 401 -28.36 -30.62 -18.27
C LYS A 401 -27.56 -29.57 -19.02
N ALA A 402 -28.16 -29.05 -20.09
CA ALA A 402 -27.66 -27.94 -20.87
C ALA A 402 -27.74 -26.62 -20.08
N MET A 403 -26.72 -25.77 -20.19
CA MET A 403 -26.90 -24.32 -20.34
C MET A 403 -25.84 -23.76 -21.29
N SER A 404 -26.36 -23.07 -22.30
CA SER A 404 -25.67 -22.34 -23.35
C SER A 404 -25.09 -21.04 -22.79
N VAL A 405 -23.81 -20.75 -23.04
CA VAL A 405 -23.39 -19.36 -23.32
C VAL A 405 -22.17 -19.33 -24.27
N LYS A 406 -22.35 -18.55 -25.34
CA LYS A 406 -21.46 -18.12 -26.42
C LYS A 406 -19.93 -18.16 -26.17
N THR A 407 -19.23 -18.91 -27.01
CA THR A 407 -17.82 -18.68 -27.34
C THR A 407 -17.72 -17.65 -28.46
N GLY A 408 -17.23 -16.45 -28.13
CA GLY A 408 -16.72 -15.52 -29.10
C GLY A 408 -15.29 -15.93 -29.47
N ASP A 409 -15.13 -16.52 -30.65
CA ASP A 409 -13.83 -16.68 -31.28
C ASP A 409 -13.15 -15.32 -31.50
N LYS A 410 -11.91 -15.19 -31.02
CA LYS A 410 -10.86 -14.50 -31.76
C LYS A 410 -9.57 -15.30 -31.66
N ALA A 411 -9.30 -15.98 -32.77
CA ALA A 411 -8.03 -16.44 -33.30
C ALA A 411 -6.76 -16.03 -32.50
N ASN A 412 -6.13 -17.02 -31.88
CA ASN A 412 -4.71 -17.00 -31.60
C ASN A 412 -3.97 -17.40 -32.89
N ALA A 413 -3.83 -16.44 -33.81
CA ALA A 413 -2.99 -16.56 -34.99
C ALA A 413 -1.81 -15.59 -34.82
N GLY A 414 -0.62 -16.11 -34.53
CA GLY A 414 0.57 -15.27 -34.40
C GLY A 414 1.77 -15.86 -33.68
N GLY A 415 1.91 -17.19 -33.60
CA GLY A 415 3.16 -17.82 -33.18
C GLY A 415 4.10 -17.99 -34.37
N MET A 416 4.76 -16.91 -34.82
CA MET A 416 5.91 -17.02 -35.72
C MET A 416 6.86 -15.83 -35.54
N LEU A 417 8.08 -16.16 -35.10
CA LEU A 417 9.36 -15.62 -35.57
C LEU A 417 9.48 -14.09 -35.76
N ALA A 418 10.20 -13.45 -34.84
CA ALA A 418 11.13 -12.38 -35.20
C ALA A 418 12.28 -12.30 -34.19
N VAL A 419 13.37 -12.98 -34.54
CA VAL A 419 14.72 -12.68 -34.05
C VAL A 419 15.07 -11.26 -34.51
N ALA A 420 15.13 -10.30 -33.59
CA ALA A 420 15.71 -8.98 -33.87
C ALA A 420 16.22 -8.30 -32.60
N GLY A 421 17.55 -8.31 -32.41
CA GLY A 421 18.30 -7.16 -31.92
C GLY A 421 18.42 -6.94 -30.40
N VAL A 422 19.18 -7.80 -29.71
CA VAL A 422 19.64 -7.54 -28.32
C VAL A 422 20.73 -6.44 -28.24
N ALA A 423 21.19 -5.89 -29.36
CA ALA A 423 22.19 -4.82 -29.38
C ALA A 423 21.69 -3.44 -28.89
N GLY A 424 20.38 -3.24 -28.72
CA GLY A 424 19.79 -1.94 -28.36
C GLY A 424 19.66 -1.63 -26.86
N MET A 425 19.73 -2.63 -25.97
CA MET A 425 19.40 -2.41 -24.55
C MET A 425 20.60 -1.98 -23.68
N ILE A 426 21.84 -2.20 -24.13
CA ILE A 426 23.04 -1.85 -23.34
C ILE A 426 23.32 -0.33 -23.36
N ALA A 427 22.94 0.39 -24.42
CA ALA A 427 23.12 1.84 -24.49
C ALA A 427 22.19 2.61 -23.52
N ALA A 428 21.01 2.07 -23.22
CA ALA A 428 20.04 2.72 -22.33
C ALA A 428 20.43 2.63 -20.84
N LEU A 429 21.21 1.60 -20.45
CA LEU A 429 21.70 1.43 -19.08
C LEU A 429 22.92 2.31 -18.77
N ALA A 430 23.78 2.59 -19.77
CA ALA A 430 24.93 3.49 -19.59
C ALA A 430 24.55 4.96 -19.39
N GLN A 431 23.46 5.44 -20.03
CA GLN A 431 23.00 6.83 -19.87
C GLN A 431 22.28 7.10 -18.52
N LYS A 432 21.74 6.07 -17.86
CA LYS A 432 21.02 6.22 -16.59
C LYS A 432 21.93 6.19 -15.35
N ILE A 433 23.17 5.72 -15.51
CA ILE A 433 24.18 5.74 -14.44
C ILE A 433 24.93 7.09 -14.42
N LYS A 434 25.17 7.72 -15.59
CA LYS A 434 25.83 9.04 -15.66
C LYS A 434 25.00 10.23 -15.18
N ARG A 435 23.68 10.09 -15.02
CA ARG A 435 22.80 11.17 -14.52
C ARG A 435 22.60 11.16 -13.00
N ARG A 436 23.18 10.22 -12.26
CA ARG A 436 23.11 10.19 -10.79
C ARG A 436 24.38 10.68 -10.08
N GLU A 437 25.37 11.18 -10.83
CA GLU A 437 26.61 11.76 -10.29
C GLU A 437 26.71 13.29 -10.49
N GLN A 438 25.61 13.97 -10.86
CA GLN A 438 25.59 15.44 -11.07
C GLN A 438 24.39 16.19 -10.47
N ASP A 439 23.68 15.60 -9.51
CA ASP A 439 22.83 16.31 -8.54
C ASP A 439 23.39 16.05 -7.13
#